data_AF-A0A2U0S6M3-F1
#
_entry.id   AF-A0A2U0S6M3-F1
#
_cell.length_a   1.000
_cell.length_b   1.000
_cell.length_c   1.000
_cell.angle_alpha   90.00
_cell.angle_beta   90.00
_cell.angle_gamma   90.00
#
_symmetry.space_group_name_H-M   'P 1'
#
loop_
_entity.id
_entity.type
_entity.pdbx_description
1 polymer ?
#
loop_
_entity_poly.entity_id
_entity_poly.type
_entity_poly.pdbx_seq_one_letter_code
_entity_poly.pdbx_strand_id
1 'polypeptide(L)'
;SLQLSFNVTGLTGTTGFCNITIPENLLWGDFSVYLNGQPLIEGADYTRTYNGTHNSFYITYTHSTHMIEIAGTHVIPEYSSLIVLSLLLTSTSLIVTKRKQLFHQGSKGT
;
A
#
# COMPACT_ATOMS: atom_id res chain seq x y z
N SER A 1 -3.24 10.77 -0.76
CA SER A 1 -1.84 10.48 -1.12
C SER A 1 -1.55 9.06 -0.70
N LEU A 2 -0.86 8.28 -1.52
CA LEU A 2 -0.50 6.91 -1.21
C LEU A 2 0.97 6.87 -0.81
N GLN A 3 1.20 6.57 0.47
CA GLN A 3 2.49 6.78 1.11
C GLN A 3 2.78 5.73 2.16
N LEU A 4 4.06 5.45 2.34
CA LEU A 4 4.60 4.74 3.48
C LEU A 4 5.28 5.78 4.39
N SER A 5 4.90 5.80 5.67
CA SER A 5 5.51 6.70 6.65
C SER A 5 5.86 5.97 7.95
N PHE A 6 6.95 6.39 8.58
CA PHE A 6 7.41 5.84 9.84
C PHE A 6 8.28 6.85 10.59
N ASN A 7 8.30 6.71 11.91
CA ASN A 7 9.15 7.54 12.78
C ASN A 7 10.48 6.84 13.04
N VAL A 8 11.54 7.63 13.06
CA VAL A 8 12.89 7.24 13.45
C VAL A 8 13.34 8.11 14.61
N THR A 9 13.99 7.50 15.59
CA THR A 9 14.50 8.18 16.78
C THR A 9 15.96 7.81 17.00
N GLY A 10 16.75 8.78 17.43
CA GLY A 10 18.17 8.60 17.71
C GLY A 10 18.73 9.74 18.54
N LEU A 11 19.99 9.60 18.97
CA LEU A 11 20.66 10.63 19.75
C LEU A 11 20.86 11.89 18.90
N THR A 12 20.32 13.01 19.38
CA THR A 12 20.36 14.29 18.67
C THR A 12 21.78 14.68 18.26
N GLY A 13 21.97 15.07 17.00
CA GLY A 13 23.24 15.56 16.47
C GLY A 13 24.21 14.49 15.99
N THR A 14 23.86 13.20 16.11
CA THR A 14 24.60 12.11 15.47
C THR A 14 24.13 11.90 14.03
N THR A 15 24.91 11.20 13.20
CA THR A 15 24.46 10.85 11.85
C THR A 15 23.59 9.59 11.89
N GLY A 16 22.44 9.67 11.23
CA GLY A 16 21.52 8.57 10.98
C GLY A 16 21.42 8.20 9.53
N PHE A 17 20.99 6.97 9.28
CA PHE A 17 20.62 6.53 7.94
C PHE A 17 19.46 5.54 8.00
N CYS A 18 18.71 5.46 6.91
CA CYS A 18 17.70 4.44 6.67
C CYS A 18 17.87 3.86 5.26
N ASN A 19 17.76 2.54 5.13
CA ASN A 19 17.68 1.86 3.84
C ASN A 19 16.33 1.15 3.75
N ILE A 20 15.42 1.71 2.96
CA ILE A 20 14.04 1.24 2.85
C ILE A 20 13.89 0.56 1.50
N THR A 21 13.49 -0.72 1.49
CA THR A 21 13.22 -1.45 0.25
C THR A 21 11.72 -1.68 0.13
N ILE A 22 11.14 -1.16 -0.95
CA ILE A 22 9.71 -1.20 -1.23
C ILE A 22 9.49 -2.05 -2.49
N PRO A 23 8.72 -3.15 -2.40
CA PRO A 23 8.28 -3.89 -3.56
C PRO A 23 7.49 -3.00 -4.53
N GLU A 24 7.74 -3.12 -5.84
CA GLU A 24 7.00 -2.40 -6.88
C GLU A 24 5.52 -2.78 -6.89
N ASN A 25 5.21 -4.03 -6.51
CA ASN A 25 3.84 -4.44 -6.35
C ASN A 25 3.16 -3.77 -5.15
N LEU A 26 3.84 -3.04 -4.27
CA LEU A 26 3.25 -2.34 -3.13
C LEU A 26 3.08 -0.83 -3.41
N LEU A 27 4.15 -0.18 -3.88
CA LEU A 27 4.19 1.25 -4.20
C LEU A 27 5.11 1.45 -5.42
N TRP A 28 4.63 2.16 -6.44
CA TRP A 28 5.34 2.32 -7.71
C TRP A 28 5.03 3.64 -8.42
N GLY A 29 5.72 3.86 -9.54
CA GLY A 29 5.65 5.07 -10.34
C GLY A 29 6.71 6.10 -9.96
N ASP A 30 6.34 7.38 -9.99
CA ASP A 30 7.19 8.47 -9.54
C ASP A 30 7.13 8.58 -8.02
N PHE A 31 8.28 8.85 -7.39
CA PHE A 31 8.40 8.88 -5.95
C PHE A 31 8.75 10.28 -5.45
N SER A 32 8.15 10.65 -4.31
CA SER A 32 8.51 11.82 -3.53
C SER A 32 8.89 11.38 -2.12
N VAL A 33 10.03 11.85 -1.63
CA VAL A 33 10.54 11.51 -0.30
C VAL A 33 10.54 12.76 0.58
N TYR A 34 10.11 12.61 1.83
CA TYR A 34 10.03 13.70 2.79
C TYR A 34 10.68 13.33 4.12
N LEU A 35 11.27 14.32 4.78
CA LEU A 35 11.73 14.26 6.16
C LEU A 35 11.03 15.38 6.94
N ASN A 36 10.22 15.03 7.93
CA ASN A 36 9.38 15.98 8.68
C ASN A 36 8.51 16.87 7.77
N GLY A 37 7.96 16.29 6.69
CA GLY A 37 7.17 17.00 5.69
C GLY A 37 7.96 17.93 4.76
N GLN A 38 9.29 17.99 4.88
CA GLN A 38 10.14 18.73 3.93
C GLN A 38 10.61 17.80 2.81
N PRO A 39 10.51 18.21 1.53
CA PRO A 39 10.90 17.38 0.41
C PRO A 39 12.42 17.17 0.40
N LEU A 40 12.83 15.94 0.11
CA LEU A 40 14.22 15.57 -0.11
C LEU A 40 14.54 15.49 -1.61
N ILE A 41 15.78 15.79 -1.96
CA ILE A 41 16.29 15.79 -3.34
C ILE A 41 17.09 14.52 -3.60
N GLU A 42 16.73 13.77 -4.65
CA GLU A 42 17.47 12.59 -5.08
C GLU A 42 18.88 12.97 -5.56
N GLY A 43 19.90 12.23 -5.11
CA GLY A 43 21.32 12.49 -5.37
C GLY A 43 21.97 13.45 -4.37
N ALA A 44 21.19 14.24 -3.62
CA ALA A 44 21.72 15.14 -2.58
C ALA A 44 21.39 14.63 -1.17
N ASP A 45 20.12 14.34 -0.90
CA ASP A 45 19.63 13.94 0.43
C ASP A 45 19.41 12.42 0.54
N TYR A 46 19.14 11.76 -0.59
CA TYR A 46 18.93 10.32 -0.67
C TYR A 46 19.35 9.76 -2.03
N THR A 47 19.50 8.44 -2.11
CA THR A 47 19.67 7.73 -3.38
C THR A 47 18.60 6.66 -3.53
N ARG A 48 18.15 6.45 -4.77
CA ARG A 48 17.22 5.37 -5.12
C ARG A 48 17.89 4.40 -6.08
N THR A 49 17.62 3.12 -5.87
CA THR A 49 17.99 2.06 -6.82
C THR A 49 16.78 1.18 -7.11
N TYR A 50 16.74 0.60 -8.30
CA TYR A 50 15.67 -0.31 -8.70
C TYR A 50 16.30 -1.58 -9.29
N ASN A 51 15.86 -2.74 -8.81
CA ASN A 51 16.40 -4.04 -9.21
C ASN A 51 15.48 -4.85 -10.14
N GLY A 52 14.42 -4.23 -10.67
CA GLY A 52 13.42 -4.90 -11.51
C GLY A 52 12.17 -5.40 -10.75
N THR A 53 12.18 -5.41 -9.41
CA THR A 53 11.01 -5.77 -8.61
C THR A 53 10.83 -4.94 -7.35
N HIS A 54 11.90 -4.27 -6.90
CA HIS A 54 11.93 -3.47 -5.68
C HIS A 54 12.67 -2.17 -5.92
N ASN A 55 12.17 -1.10 -5.29
CA ASN A 55 12.84 0.18 -5.17
C ASN A 55 13.50 0.28 -3.78
N SER A 56 14.79 0.55 -3.72
CA SER A 56 15.52 0.76 -2.46
C SER A 56 15.93 2.22 -2.32
N PHE A 57 15.57 2.84 -1.20
CA PHE A 57 15.84 4.23 -0.86
C PHE A 57 16.83 4.29 0.29
N TYR A 58 18.01 4.84 0.05
CA TYR A 58 19.01 5.09 1.06
C TYR A 58 19.01 6.58 1.42
N ILE A 59 18.61 6.90 2.64
CA ILE A 59 18.41 8.27 3.15
C ILE A 59 19.37 8.49 4.31
N THR A 60 20.10 9.61 4.31
CA THR A 60 20.94 10.04 5.43
C THR A 60 20.42 11.33 6.04
N TYR A 61 20.46 11.43 7.37
CA TYR A 61 19.94 12.58 8.10
C TYR A 61 20.67 12.75 9.42
N THR A 62 20.64 13.95 10.00
CA THR A 62 21.09 14.14 11.39
C THR A 62 20.04 13.56 12.31
N HIS A 63 20.41 12.64 13.20
CA HIS A 63 19.50 12.05 14.17
C HIS A 63 18.86 13.10 15.07
N SER A 64 17.56 12.91 15.29
CA SER A 64 16.72 13.41 16.35
C SER A 64 15.44 12.56 16.30
N THR A 65 14.26 13.12 16.55
CA THR A 65 12.99 12.47 16.20
C THR A 65 12.55 12.97 14.83
N HIS A 66 12.49 12.07 13.84
CA HIS A 66 12.04 12.40 12.49
C HIS A 66 10.94 11.47 12.02
N MET A 67 10.06 12.00 11.17
CA MET A 67 9.13 11.24 10.36
C MET A 67 9.68 11.18 8.94
N ILE A 68 9.86 9.98 8.40
CA ILE A 68 10.20 9.75 7.00
C ILE A 68 8.93 9.36 6.27
N GLU A 69 8.71 9.94 5.10
CA GLU A 69 7.59 9.61 4.23
C GLU A 69 8.09 9.34 2.81
N ILE A 70 7.61 8.25 2.20
CA ILE A 70 7.84 7.92 0.79
C ILE A 70 6.48 7.79 0.14
N ALA A 71 6.15 8.70 -0.78
CA ALA A 71 4.93 8.70 -1.56
C ALA A 71 5.22 8.21 -2.99
N GLY A 72 4.32 7.40 -3.54
CA GLY A 72 4.35 6.95 -4.93
C GLY A 72 3.11 7.41 -5.68
N THR A 73 3.18 7.54 -7.01
CA THR A 73 2.02 7.92 -7.84
C THR A 73 0.98 6.80 -7.95
N HIS A 74 1.40 5.55 -7.74
CA HIS A 74 0.52 4.39 -7.83
C HIS A 74 0.75 3.39 -6.69
N VAL A 75 -0.32 2.71 -6.30
CA VAL A 75 -0.30 1.54 -5.41
C VAL A 75 -1.19 0.45 -5.97
N ILE A 76 -1.16 -0.72 -5.32
CA ILE A 76 -2.23 -1.71 -5.45
C ILE A 76 -3.58 -1.02 -5.20
N PRO A 77 -4.56 -1.16 -6.10
CA PRO A 77 -5.93 -0.81 -5.79
C PRO A 77 -6.39 -1.66 -4.59
N GLU A 78 -6.53 -1.03 -3.42
CA GLU A 78 -7.22 -1.68 -2.31
C GLU A 78 -8.68 -1.85 -2.73
N TYR A 79 -9.12 -3.10 -2.90
CA TYR A 79 -10.52 -3.37 -3.18
C TYR A 79 -11.35 -2.86 -1.99
N SER A 80 -12.23 -1.89 -2.25
CA SER A 80 -13.14 -1.40 -1.23
C SER A 80 -13.90 -2.59 -0.64
N SER A 81 -13.95 -2.68 0.69
CA SER A 81 -14.69 -3.72 1.42
C SER A 81 -16.15 -3.80 0.97
N LEU A 82 -16.73 -2.70 0.49
CA LEU A 82 -18.07 -2.63 -0.08
C LEU A 82 -18.20 -3.42 -1.39
N ILE A 83 -17.16 -3.44 -2.24
CA ILE A 83 -17.15 -4.22 -3.49
C ILE A 83 -17.11 -5.71 -3.14
N VAL A 84 -16.24 -6.11 -2.21
CA VAL A 84 -16.14 -7.49 -1.74
C VAL A 84 -17.46 -7.94 -1.11
N LEU A 85 -18.05 -7.12 -0.24
CA LEU A 85 -19.34 -7.39 0.39
C LEU A 85 -20.45 -7.52 -0.67
N SER A 86 -20.49 -6.62 -1.66
CA SER A 86 -21.48 -6.67 -2.74
C SER A 86 -21.36 -7.96 -3.57
N LEU A 87 -20.14 -8.42 -3.88
CA LEU A 87 -19.92 -9.71 -4.53
C LEU A 87 -20.41 -10.89 -3.67
N LEU A 88 -20.14 -10.86 -2.36
CA LEU A 88 -20.60 -11.91 -1.44
C LEU A 88 -22.13 -11.93 -1.32
N LEU A 89 -22.78 -10.77 -1.22
CA LEU A 89 -24.25 -10.66 -1.14
C LEU A 89 -24.94 -11.09 -2.44
N THR A 90 -24.40 -10.70 -3.60
CA THR A 90 -24.97 -11.10 -4.90
C THR A 90 -24.76 -12.58 -5.17
N SER A 91 -23.59 -13.14 -4.87
CA SER A 91 -23.32 -14.57 -5.02
C SER A 91 -24.23 -15.43 -4.13
N THR A 92 -24.40 -15.06 -2.86
CA THR A 92 -25.30 -15.77 -1.93
C THR A 92 -26.77 -15.66 -2.37
N SER A 93 -27.21 -14.49 -2.83
CA SER A 93 -28.58 -14.29 -3.34
C SER A 93 -28.87 -15.15 -4.58
N LEU A 94 -27.91 -15.26 -5.50
CA LEU A 94 -28.01 -16.14 -6.67
C LEU A 94 -28.14 -17.62 -6.27
N ILE A 95 -27.33 -18.07 -5.30
CA ILE A 95 -27.38 -19.45 -4.77
C ILE A 95 -28.75 -19.73 -4.14
N VAL A 96 -29.26 -18.80 -3.32
CA VAL A 96 -30.57 -18.94 -2.65
C VAL A 96 -31.70 -18.99 -3.68
N THR A 97 -31.65 -18.14 -4.70
CA THR A 97 -32.68 -18.08 -5.74
C THR A 97 -32.71 -19.37 -6.57
N LYS A 98 -31.54 -19.89 -6.97
CA LYS A 98 -31.45 -21.18 -7.67
C LYS A 98 -31.94 -22.34 -6.81
N ARG A 99 -31.57 -22.38 -5.52
CA ARG A 99 -32.07 -23.41 -4.59
C ARG A 99 -33.59 -23.37 -4.48
N LYS A 100 -34.20 -22.19 -4.28
CA LYS A 100 -35.66 -22.03 -4.25
C LYS A 100 -36.33 -22.53 -5.53
N GLN A 101 -35.77 -22.23 -6.71
CA GLN A 101 -36.32 -22.69 -7.99
C GLN A 101 -36.29 -24.22 -8.12
N LEU A 102 -35.20 -24.87 -7.71
CA LEU A 102 -35.09 -26.33 -7.71
C LEU A 102 -36.08 -26.99 -6.74
N PHE A 103 -36.25 -26.45 -5.52
CA PHE A 103 -37.26 -26.94 -4.58
C PHE A 103 -38.69 -26.76 -5.12
N HIS A 104 -38.97 -25.63 -5.77
CA HIS A 104 -40.30 -25.37 -6.35
C HIS A 104 -40.62 -26.27 -7.56
N GLN A 105 -39.61 -26.62 -8.37
CA GLN A 105 -39.76 -27.58 -9.46
C GLN A 105 -39.94 -29.02 -8.96
N GLY A 106 -39.23 -29.43 -7.91
CA GLY A 106 -39.42 -30.75 -7.27
C GLY A 106 -40.80 -30.93 -6.62
N SER A 107 -41.40 -29.85 -6.11
CA SER A 107 -42.74 -29.87 -5.51
C SER A 107 -43.92 -29.90 -6.50
N LYS A 108 -43.69 -29.58 -7.79
CA LYS A 108 -44.73 -29.62 -8.83
C LYS A 108 -44.78 -30.94 -9.61
N GLY A 109 -43.86 -31.86 -9.35
CA GLY A 109 -43.71 -33.15 -10.05
C GLY A 109 -44.27 -34.36 -9.30
N THR A 110 -45.04 -34.16 -8.24
CA THR A 110 -45.72 -35.23 -7.45
C THR A 110 -47.22 -35.08 -7.51
#